data_AF-A0A1Z9S5L6-F1
#
_entry.id   AF-A0A1Z9S5L6-F1
#
_cell.length_a   1.000
_cell.length_b   1.000
_cell.length_c   1.000
_cell.angle_alpha   90.00
_cell.angle_beta   90.00
_cell.angle_gamma   90.00
#
_symmetry.space_group_name_H-M   'P 1'
#
loop_
_entity.id
_entity.type
_entity.pdbx_description
1 polymer ?
#
loop_
_entity_poly.entity_id
_entity_poly.type
_entity_poly.pdbx_seq_one_letter_code
_entity_poly.pdbx_strand_id
1 'polypeptide(L)'
;MKKLFSLFYALVLFAGFTTVAKAADPIRIPVLNWSSQIVTAHVMKQAWEEMGYEVELVPAESATRYEAVRVGELHVAHETWQSTMAKPMYEAMDKGGLIDAGSHPAPTLEDMGVPQWVIDENLCPGLPSWEALKSDECVANFATPDSEGKGRWLEGPYEWHTDVMPNRLKGLGLDDKWMVKFAGSADALWA
;
A
#
# COMPACT_ATOMS: atom_id res chain seq x y z
N MET A 1 -53.96 34.02 -12.52
CA MET A 1 -52.65 34.47 -11.99
C MET A 1 -52.11 33.56 -10.88
N LYS A 2 -52.83 33.26 -9.79
CA LYS A 2 -52.35 32.36 -8.71
C LYS A 2 -51.97 30.93 -9.17
N LYS A 3 -52.68 30.35 -10.14
CA LYS A 3 -52.36 29.01 -10.72
C LYS A 3 -51.09 29.00 -11.59
N LEU A 4 -50.75 30.11 -12.26
CA LEU A 4 -49.52 30.22 -13.04
C LEU A 4 -48.28 30.38 -12.14
N PHE A 5 -48.41 31.10 -11.02
CA PHE A 5 -47.34 31.20 -10.03
C PHE A 5 -47.02 29.86 -9.35
N SER A 6 -48.04 29.01 -9.12
CA SER A 6 -47.85 27.68 -8.53
C SER A 6 -47.15 26.69 -9.48
N LEU A 7 -47.39 26.79 -10.79
CA LEU A 7 -46.74 25.95 -11.79
C LEU A 7 -45.26 26.33 -11.98
N PHE A 8 -44.95 27.62 -11.88
CA PHE A 8 -43.58 28.13 -11.97
C PHE A 8 -42.73 27.71 -10.75
N TYR A 9 -43.31 27.72 -9.55
CA TYR A 9 -42.63 27.24 -8.33
C TYR A 9 -42.33 25.73 -8.37
N ALA A 10 -43.24 24.92 -8.93
CA ALA A 10 -43.03 23.47 -9.08
C ALA A 10 -41.92 23.14 -10.10
N LEU A 11 -41.78 23.93 -11.18
CA LEU A 11 -40.73 23.73 -12.18
C LEU A 11 -39.33 24.09 -11.65
N VAL A 12 -39.22 25.16 -10.85
CA VAL A 12 -37.96 25.60 -10.23
C VAL A 12 -37.48 24.62 -9.15
N LEU A 13 -38.42 24.01 -8.42
CA LEU A 13 -38.10 22.95 -7.44
C LEU A 13 -37.63 21.65 -8.11
N PHE A 14 -38.09 21.33 -9.32
CA PHE A 14 -37.63 20.16 -10.07
C PHE A 14 -36.26 20.37 -10.76
N ALA A 15 -35.93 21.60 -11.13
CA ALA A 15 -34.64 21.94 -11.74
C ALA A 15 -33.47 21.91 -10.74
N GLY A 16 -33.75 21.95 -9.42
CA GLY A 16 -32.73 21.93 -8.36
C GLY A 16 -32.21 20.55 -7.97
N PHE A 17 -32.74 19.45 -8.54
CA PHE A 17 -32.43 18.09 -8.09
C PHE A 17 -31.45 17.29 -8.96
N THR A 18 -30.95 17.83 -10.08
CA THR A 18 -30.09 17.04 -10.97
C THR A 18 -28.94 17.83 -11.58
N THR A 19 -28.07 18.40 -10.74
CA THR A 19 -26.67 18.58 -11.12
C THR A 19 -25.82 18.41 -9.86
N VAL A 20 -25.36 17.19 -9.59
CA VAL A 20 -24.08 17.05 -8.90
C VAL A 20 -23.10 17.76 -9.81
N ALA A 21 -22.53 18.88 -9.36
CA ALA A 21 -21.45 19.53 -10.08
C ALA A 21 -20.34 18.47 -10.23
N LYS A 22 -20.16 17.94 -11.43
CA LYS A 22 -19.03 17.07 -11.71
C LYS A 22 -17.77 17.93 -11.60
N ALA A 23 -16.73 17.39 -10.99
CA ALA A 23 -15.42 18.04 -10.98
C ALA A 23 -15.03 18.38 -12.42
N ALA A 24 -14.42 19.56 -12.61
CA ALA A 24 -13.94 19.95 -13.94
C ALA A 24 -12.78 19.05 -14.42
N ASP A 25 -12.08 18.42 -13.46
CA ASP A 25 -10.91 17.57 -13.68
C ASP A 25 -11.23 16.10 -13.30
N PRO A 26 -10.57 15.11 -13.94
CA PRO A 26 -10.78 13.70 -13.66
C PRO A 26 -10.33 13.32 -12.23
N ILE A 27 -10.99 12.33 -11.65
CA ILE A 27 -10.54 11.72 -10.41
C ILE A 27 -9.29 10.87 -10.68
N ARG A 28 -8.18 11.31 -10.12
CA ARG A 28 -6.86 10.66 -10.18
C ARG A 28 -6.67 9.62 -9.07
N ILE A 29 -6.60 8.34 -9.45
CA ILE A 29 -6.34 7.20 -8.55
C ILE A 29 -4.89 6.74 -8.73
N PRO A 30 -4.10 6.58 -7.64
CA PRO A 30 -2.76 6.03 -7.75
C PRO A 30 -2.74 4.55 -8.15
N VAL A 31 -1.77 4.16 -8.97
CA VAL A 31 -1.39 2.77 -9.24
C VAL A 31 0.04 2.56 -8.77
N LEU A 32 0.21 1.60 -7.88
CA LEU A 32 1.47 1.20 -7.26
C LEU A 32 1.94 -0.10 -7.91
N ASN A 33 2.73 -0.91 -7.20
CA ASN A 33 3.45 -2.03 -7.80
C ASN A 33 3.14 -3.41 -7.18
N TRP A 34 2.02 -3.58 -6.45
CA TRP A 34 1.58 -4.90 -6.00
C TRP A 34 0.13 -5.18 -6.41
N SER A 35 -0.19 -6.47 -6.58
CA SER A 35 -1.37 -6.91 -7.32
C SER A 35 -2.70 -6.46 -6.70
N SER A 36 -2.87 -6.56 -5.37
CA SER A 36 -4.12 -6.16 -4.71
C SER A 36 -4.42 -4.67 -4.91
N GLN A 37 -3.38 -3.83 -4.85
CA GLN A 37 -3.55 -2.39 -5.01
C GLN A 37 -3.89 -2.00 -6.43
N ILE A 38 -3.23 -2.63 -7.41
CA ILE A 38 -3.50 -2.42 -8.83
C ILE A 38 -4.94 -2.84 -9.14
N VAL A 39 -5.35 -4.04 -8.71
CA VAL A 39 -6.72 -4.54 -8.92
C VAL A 39 -7.74 -3.61 -8.27
N THR A 40 -7.51 -3.19 -7.03
CA THR A 40 -8.43 -2.29 -6.32
C THR A 40 -8.53 -0.92 -7.00
N ALA A 41 -7.42 -0.38 -7.53
CA ALA A 41 -7.43 0.87 -8.31
C ALA A 41 -8.34 0.76 -9.55
N HIS A 42 -8.24 -0.35 -10.28
CA HIS A 42 -9.08 -0.62 -11.45
C HIS A 42 -10.57 -0.84 -11.09
N VAL A 43 -10.85 -1.46 -9.94
CA VAL A 43 -12.24 -1.62 -9.43
C VAL A 43 -12.82 -0.26 -9.05
N MET A 44 -12.06 0.57 -8.33
CA MET A 44 -12.49 1.92 -7.96
C MET A 44 -12.74 2.81 -9.18
N LYS A 45 -11.88 2.72 -10.20
CA LYS A 45 -12.09 3.41 -11.47
C LYS A 45 -13.43 3.05 -12.09
N GLN A 46 -13.72 1.77 -12.25
CA GLN A 46 -14.99 1.31 -12.81
C GLN A 46 -16.19 1.80 -11.99
N ALA A 47 -16.13 1.68 -10.67
CA ALA A 47 -17.22 2.12 -9.79
C ALA A 47 -17.52 3.62 -9.93
N TRP A 48 -16.49 4.48 -10.00
CA TRP A 48 -16.69 5.91 -10.17
C TRP A 48 -17.09 6.31 -11.60
N GLU A 49 -16.61 5.60 -12.62
CA GLU A 49 -17.08 5.77 -14.00
C GLU A 49 -18.57 5.41 -14.14
N GLU A 50 -19.04 4.35 -13.46
CA GLU A 50 -20.47 3.99 -13.39
C GLU A 50 -21.32 5.06 -12.70
N MET A 51 -20.75 5.77 -11.73
CA MET A 51 -21.38 6.95 -11.09
C MET A 51 -21.31 8.22 -11.98
N GLY A 52 -20.65 8.14 -13.13
CA GLY A 52 -20.56 9.20 -14.13
C GLY A 52 -19.37 10.14 -13.96
N TYR A 53 -18.37 9.83 -13.13
CA TYR A 53 -17.15 10.64 -13.02
C TYR A 53 -16.16 10.29 -14.14
N GLU A 54 -15.35 11.27 -14.56
CA GLU A 54 -14.13 10.97 -15.32
C GLU A 54 -13.05 10.53 -14.34
N VAL A 55 -12.30 9.49 -14.68
CA VAL A 55 -11.30 8.89 -13.77
C VAL A 55 -10.04 8.50 -14.55
N GLU A 56 -8.88 8.86 -14.03
CA GLU A 56 -7.59 8.43 -14.55
C GLU A 56 -6.78 7.64 -13.51
N LEU A 57 -6.03 6.65 -14.00
CA LEU A 57 -5.08 5.90 -13.21
C LEU A 57 -3.70 6.53 -13.39
N VAL A 58 -3.05 6.87 -12.29
CA VAL A 58 -1.78 7.60 -12.27
C VAL A 58 -0.72 6.75 -11.57
N PRO A 59 0.38 6.37 -12.22
CA PRO A 59 1.50 5.72 -11.53
C PRO A 59 2.00 6.57 -10.36
N ALA A 60 2.19 5.96 -9.21
CA ALA A 60 2.66 6.65 -8.01
C ALA A 60 3.62 5.76 -7.20
N GLU A 61 4.40 6.38 -6.32
CA GLU A 61 5.23 5.66 -5.35
C GLU A 61 4.47 5.55 -4.01
N SER A 62 4.71 4.45 -3.30
CA SER A 62 3.95 4.03 -2.13
C SER A 62 3.88 5.07 -0.99
N ALA A 63 4.98 5.73 -0.62
CA ALA A 63 5.06 6.64 0.52
C ALA A 63 4.81 8.10 0.12
N THR A 64 5.36 8.55 -1.00
CA THR A 64 5.25 9.94 -1.46
C THR A 64 3.86 10.30 -1.96
N ARG A 65 3.01 9.32 -2.32
CA ARG A 65 1.62 9.56 -2.74
C ARG A 65 0.79 10.34 -1.72
N TYR A 66 1.09 10.26 -0.42
CA TYR A 66 0.32 11.00 0.59
C TYR A 66 0.50 12.51 0.45
N GLU A 67 1.68 12.98 0.06
CA GLU A 67 1.90 14.40 -0.26
C GLU A 67 1.13 14.80 -1.51
N ALA A 68 1.14 13.96 -2.55
CA ALA A 68 0.35 14.20 -3.77
C ALA A 68 -1.15 14.25 -3.48
N VAL A 69 -1.67 13.39 -2.59
CA VAL A 69 -3.07 13.48 -2.14
C VAL A 69 -3.31 14.78 -1.38
N ARG A 70 -2.39 15.15 -0.48
CA ARG A 70 -2.49 16.36 0.34
C ARG A 70 -2.61 17.64 -0.48
N VAL A 71 -1.89 17.73 -1.60
CA VAL A 71 -1.92 18.90 -2.50
C VAL A 71 -2.96 18.77 -3.63
N GLY A 72 -3.74 17.68 -3.66
CA GLY A 72 -4.77 17.44 -4.66
C GLY A 72 -4.27 16.92 -6.02
N GLU A 73 -3.01 16.49 -6.11
CA GLU A 73 -2.43 15.81 -7.29
C GLU A 73 -2.94 14.36 -7.45
N LEU A 74 -3.27 13.71 -6.34
CA LEU A 74 -4.02 12.48 -6.30
C LEU A 74 -5.25 12.70 -5.42
N HIS A 75 -6.29 11.87 -5.55
CA HIS A 75 -7.52 12.08 -4.79
C HIS A 75 -7.77 11.04 -3.70
N VAL A 76 -7.08 9.90 -3.75
CA VAL A 76 -7.22 8.81 -2.78
C VAL A 76 -5.91 8.08 -2.54
N ALA A 77 -5.81 7.43 -1.39
CA ALA A 77 -4.81 6.42 -1.07
C ALA A 77 -5.54 5.18 -0.53
N HIS A 78 -6.03 4.32 -1.43
CA HIS A 78 -7.01 3.27 -1.09
C HIS A 78 -6.43 2.00 -0.47
N GLU A 79 -5.12 1.86 -0.40
CA GLU A 79 -4.49 0.70 0.26
C GLU A 79 -3.31 1.16 1.13
N THR A 80 -3.64 1.76 2.27
CA THR A 80 -2.68 2.25 3.26
C THR A 80 -2.37 1.18 4.29
N TRP A 81 -1.28 0.45 4.03
CA TRP A 81 -0.78 -0.58 4.93
C TRP A 81 -0.17 0.04 6.19
N GLN A 82 -0.57 -0.45 7.36
CA GLN A 82 -0.23 0.21 8.62
C GLN A 82 1.27 0.16 8.94
N SER A 83 1.92 -0.99 8.77
CA SER A 83 3.33 -1.17 9.18
C SER A 83 4.24 -0.27 8.35
N THR A 84 4.02 -0.25 7.04
CA THR A 84 4.88 0.48 6.10
C THR A 84 4.47 1.95 5.91
N MET A 85 3.18 2.26 5.93
CA MET A 85 2.67 3.51 5.38
C MET A 85 1.95 4.41 6.37
N ALA A 86 1.74 3.98 7.63
CA ALA A 86 1.08 4.82 8.63
C ALA A 86 1.87 6.10 8.93
N LYS A 87 3.20 6.01 9.07
CA LYS A 87 4.05 7.17 9.34
C LYS A 87 3.94 8.25 8.25
N PRO A 88 4.20 7.98 6.95
CA PRO A 88 4.10 9.00 5.92
C PRO A 88 2.66 9.51 5.74
N MET A 89 1.64 8.68 5.98
CA MET A 89 0.24 9.14 6.01
C MET A 89 0.02 10.18 7.11
N TYR A 90 0.40 9.88 8.35
CA TYR A 90 0.21 10.80 9.48
C TYR A 90 1.01 12.09 9.33
N GLU A 91 2.26 12.02 8.86
CA GLU A 91 3.07 13.21 8.57
C GLU A 91 2.45 14.11 7.48
N ALA A 92 1.74 13.53 6.50
CA ALA A 92 1.00 14.29 5.50
C ALA A 92 -0.31 14.86 6.06
N MET A 93 -1.01 14.12 6.94
CA MET A 93 -2.22 14.59 7.63
C MET A 93 -1.94 15.81 8.51
N ASP A 94 -0.83 15.79 9.27
CA ASP A 94 -0.44 16.87 10.17
C ASP A 94 -0.21 18.21 9.44
N LYS A 95 0.14 18.15 8.15
CA LYS A 95 0.30 19.32 7.27
C LYS A 95 -1.02 19.84 6.69
N GLY A 96 -2.11 19.08 6.85
CA GLY A 96 -3.45 19.41 6.33
C GLY A 96 -3.59 19.24 4.81
N GLY A 97 -4.82 18.95 4.36
CA GLY A 97 -5.16 18.67 2.95
C GLY A 97 -5.43 17.19 2.64
N LEU A 98 -5.19 16.30 3.61
CA LEU A 98 -5.51 14.88 3.56
C LEU A 98 -6.33 14.50 4.80
N ILE A 99 -7.29 13.58 4.65
CA ILE A 99 -8.08 13.03 5.76
C ILE A 99 -7.94 11.51 5.81
N ASP A 100 -8.12 10.94 7.00
CA ASP A 100 -8.39 9.51 7.15
C ASP A 100 -9.87 9.25 6.82
N ALA A 101 -10.11 8.49 5.75
CA ALA A 101 -11.44 8.17 5.25
C ALA A 101 -12.02 6.87 5.85
N GLY A 102 -11.34 6.26 6.81
CA GLY A 102 -11.74 5.02 7.47
C GLY A 102 -10.92 3.80 7.06
N SER A 103 -11.23 2.66 7.66
CA SER A 103 -10.47 1.41 7.48
C SER A 103 -11.27 0.36 6.71
N HIS A 104 -10.58 -0.38 5.86
CA HIS A 104 -11.12 -1.62 5.32
C HIS A 104 -11.29 -2.66 6.46
N PRO A 105 -12.29 -3.56 6.38
CA PRO A 105 -12.44 -4.66 7.32
C PRO A 105 -11.42 -5.79 7.02
N ALA A 106 -10.15 -5.42 6.90
CA ALA A 106 -9.04 -6.29 6.51
C ALA A 106 -7.85 -6.03 7.45
N PRO A 107 -7.57 -6.91 8.42
CA PRO A 107 -6.36 -6.81 9.21
C PRO A 107 -5.14 -7.08 8.32
N THR A 108 -4.08 -6.31 8.53
CA THR A 108 -2.85 -6.37 7.72
C THR A 108 -1.65 -6.82 8.53
N LEU A 109 -0.79 -7.64 7.94
CA LEU A 109 0.53 -8.00 8.48
C LEU A 109 1.56 -7.93 7.34
N GLU A 110 2.61 -7.13 7.54
CA GLU A 110 3.77 -7.05 6.66
C GLU A 110 4.99 -7.46 7.47
N ASP A 111 5.49 -8.67 7.23
CA ASP A 111 6.62 -9.21 7.98
C ASP A 111 7.39 -10.27 7.17
N MET A 112 8.54 -10.65 7.69
CA MET A 112 9.29 -11.80 7.21
C MET A 112 8.48 -13.08 7.40
N GLY A 113 8.37 -13.86 6.34
CA GLY A 113 7.80 -15.19 6.38
C GLY A 113 8.76 -16.21 5.79
N VAL A 114 8.57 -17.46 6.19
CA VAL A 114 9.11 -18.62 5.47
C VAL A 114 7.94 -19.49 5.02
N PRO A 115 8.04 -20.18 3.87
CA PRO A 115 7.05 -21.16 3.48
C PRO A 115 7.02 -22.34 4.48
N GLN A 116 5.85 -22.96 4.64
CA GLN A 116 5.62 -23.99 5.67
C GLN A 116 6.63 -25.14 5.64
N TRP A 117 7.11 -25.55 4.46
CA TRP A 117 8.07 -26.64 4.32
C TRP A 117 9.41 -26.36 5.02
N VAL A 118 9.82 -25.10 5.21
CA VAL A 118 11.02 -24.75 6.00
C VAL A 118 10.87 -25.23 7.45
N ILE A 119 9.65 -25.12 7.98
CA ILE A 119 9.33 -25.56 9.34
C ILE A 119 9.19 -27.09 9.37
N ASP A 120 8.47 -27.66 8.40
CA ASP A 120 8.21 -29.10 8.35
C ASP A 120 9.50 -29.92 8.15
N GLU A 121 10.44 -29.40 7.36
CA GLU A 121 11.77 -29.98 7.14
C GLU A 121 12.80 -29.53 8.20
N ASN A 122 12.37 -28.73 9.18
CA ASN A 122 13.17 -28.26 10.31
C ASN A 122 14.49 -27.57 9.87
N LEU A 123 14.44 -26.76 8.81
CA LEU A 123 15.62 -26.07 8.25
C LEU A 123 16.05 -24.84 9.06
N CYS A 124 15.21 -24.38 9.98
CA CYS A 124 15.59 -23.38 10.98
C CYS A 124 14.93 -23.76 12.30
N PRO A 125 15.56 -24.68 13.07
CA PRO A 125 14.99 -25.16 14.31
C PRO A 125 14.74 -24.01 15.30
N GLY A 126 13.53 -23.96 15.86
CA GLY A 126 13.10 -22.91 16.80
C GLY A 126 12.24 -21.80 16.19
N LEU A 127 12.02 -21.80 14.86
CA LEU A 127 10.94 -20.98 14.28
C LEU A 127 9.58 -21.35 14.92
N PRO A 128 8.67 -20.37 15.11
CA PRO A 128 8.70 -19.00 14.59
C PRO A 128 9.41 -17.96 15.49
N SER A 129 10.14 -18.39 16.53
CA SER A 129 10.94 -17.44 17.35
C SER A 129 12.02 -16.80 16.49
N TRP A 130 12.08 -15.46 16.42
CA TRP A 130 13.11 -14.77 15.64
C TRP A 130 14.53 -15.08 16.14
N GLU A 131 14.68 -15.47 17.41
CA GLU A 131 15.96 -15.90 17.99
C GLU A 131 16.54 -17.14 17.30
N ALA A 132 15.71 -17.96 16.63
CA ALA A 132 16.18 -19.08 15.82
C ALA A 132 17.15 -18.63 14.71
N LEU A 133 16.97 -17.41 14.20
CA LEU A 133 17.85 -16.80 13.18
C LEU A 133 19.28 -16.60 13.69
N LYS A 134 19.54 -16.67 15.00
CA LYS A 134 20.91 -16.57 15.54
C LYS A 134 21.73 -17.84 15.32
N SER A 135 21.08 -18.97 15.03
CA SER A 135 21.72 -20.27 14.83
C SER A 135 22.52 -20.30 13.52
N ASP A 136 23.74 -20.84 13.57
CA ASP A 136 24.58 -21.03 12.38
C ASP A 136 23.96 -22.03 11.39
N GLU A 137 23.22 -23.03 11.89
CA GLU A 137 22.50 -23.99 11.05
C GLU A 137 21.40 -23.30 10.25
N CYS A 138 20.63 -22.42 10.90
CA CYS A 138 19.60 -21.64 10.23
C CYS A 138 20.24 -20.71 9.19
N VAL A 139 21.28 -19.96 9.57
CA VAL A 139 22.02 -19.08 8.63
C VAL A 139 22.50 -19.84 7.40
N ALA A 140 23.10 -21.02 7.58
CA ALA A 140 23.63 -21.84 6.50
C ALA A 140 22.54 -22.29 5.51
N ASN A 141 21.34 -22.65 6.01
CA ASN A 141 20.22 -23.08 5.17
C ASN A 141 19.61 -21.95 4.33
N PHE A 142 19.86 -20.68 4.69
CA PHE A 142 19.40 -19.51 3.95
C PHE A 142 20.51 -18.76 3.21
N ALA A 143 21.74 -19.28 3.20
CA ALA A 143 22.84 -18.67 2.46
C ALA A 143 22.69 -18.90 0.94
N THR A 144 23.04 -17.90 0.15
CA THR A 144 23.03 -17.95 -1.31
C THR A 144 24.41 -17.63 -1.89
N PRO A 145 24.68 -17.97 -3.17
CA PRO A 145 25.99 -17.72 -3.76
C PRO A 145 26.44 -16.25 -3.70
N ASP A 146 25.50 -15.32 -3.70
CA ASP A 146 25.73 -13.87 -3.63
C ASP A 146 25.61 -13.27 -2.22
N SER A 147 25.47 -14.09 -1.17
CA SER A 147 25.29 -13.61 0.21
C SER A 147 26.56 -13.60 1.06
N GLU A 148 27.71 -13.96 0.48
CA GLU A 148 29.01 -14.00 1.18
C GLU A 148 28.97 -14.85 2.48
N GLY A 149 28.16 -15.91 2.48
CA GLY A 149 28.00 -16.81 3.63
C GLY A 149 26.97 -16.35 4.67
N LYS A 150 26.33 -15.19 4.48
CA LYS A 150 25.21 -14.73 5.32
C LYS A 150 23.90 -15.39 4.90
N GLY A 151 22.97 -15.55 5.83
CA GLY A 151 21.58 -15.87 5.50
C GLY A 151 20.95 -14.72 4.72
N ARG A 152 20.19 -15.03 3.67
CA ARG A 152 19.55 -14.02 2.82
C ARG A 152 18.07 -13.89 3.15
N TRP A 153 17.68 -12.74 3.67
CA TRP A 153 16.29 -12.26 3.63
C TRP A 153 16.04 -11.67 2.24
N LEU A 154 15.18 -12.29 1.44
CA LEU A 154 14.71 -11.72 0.18
C LEU A 154 13.49 -10.82 0.45
N GLU A 155 13.68 -9.52 0.29
CA GLU A 155 12.67 -8.48 0.51
C GLU A 155 12.10 -8.02 -0.84
N GLY A 156 10.94 -7.37 -0.83
CA GLY A 156 10.33 -6.79 -2.02
C GLY A 156 11.14 -5.63 -2.64
N PRO A 157 10.50 -4.79 -3.46
CA PRO A 157 11.06 -3.51 -3.90
C PRO A 157 11.56 -2.66 -2.71
N TYR A 158 12.67 -1.94 -2.91
CA TYR A 158 13.23 -1.06 -1.89
C TYR A 158 12.23 -0.03 -1.38
N GLU A 159 11.36 0.48 -2.25
CA GLU A 159 10.37 1.49 -1.89
C GLU A 159 9.32 1.02 -0.88
N TRP A 160 9.13 -0.29 -0.68
CA TRP A 160 8.19 -0.78 0.33
C TRP A 160 8.74 -0.47 1.71
N HIS A 161 9.84 -1.10 2.10
CA HIS A 161 10.33 -1.00 3.48
C HIS A 161 11.52 -0.07 3.65
N THR A 162 12.13 0.43 2.58
CA THR A 162 13.37 1.23 2.60
C THR A 162 14.42 0.58 3.51
N ASP A 163 14.93 1.30 4.51
CA ASP A 163 15.91 0.79 5.46
C ASP A 163 15.28 0.10 6.68
N VAL A 164 13.95 -0.08 6.75
CA VAL A 164 13.27 -0.67 7.92
C VAL A 164 13.76 -2.09 8.19
N MET A 165 13.80 -2.96 7.18
CA MET A 165 14.24 -4.35 7.37
C MET A 165 15.75 -4.50 7.62
N PRO A 166 16.63 -3.78 6.90
CA PRO A 166 18.05 -3.70 7.27
C PRO A 166 18.27 -3.21 8.71
N ASN A 167 17.58 -2.16 9.13
CA ASN A 167 17.68 -1.64 10.50
C ASN A 167 17.11 -2.61 11.53
N ARG A 168 16.11 -3.42 11.16
CA ARG A 168 15.57 -4.49 12.01
C ARG A 168 16.63 -5.56 12.27
N LEU A 169 17.35 -6.03 11.25
CA LEU A 169 18.46 -6.97 11.45
C LEU A 169 19.51 -6.40 12.39
N LYS A 170 19.91 -5.14 12.19
CA LYS A 170 20.87 -4.45 13.05
C LYS A 170 20.37 -4.30 14.50
N GLY A 171 19.11 -3.89 14.66
CA GLY A 171 18.48 -3.73 15.98
C GLY A 171 18.38 -5.04 16.76
N LEU A 172 18.28 -6.16 16.05
CA LEU A 172 18.24 -7.52 16.60
C LEU A 172 19.63 -8.17 16.77
N GLY A 173 20.70 -7.50 16.33
CA GLY A 173 22.07 -8.04 16.35
C GLY A 173 22.27 -9.20 15.38
N LEU A 174 21.59 -9.19 14.24
CA LEU A 174 21.62 -10.23 13.21
C LEU A 174 22.37 -9.81 11.94
N ASP A 175 22.78 -8.55 11.80
CA ASP A 175 23.37 -7.97 10.59
C ASP A 175 24.77 -8.51 10.23
N ASP A 176 25.46 -9.13 11.18
CA ASP A 176 26.69 -9.90 10.91
C ASP A 176 26.40 -11.26 10.24
N LYS A 177 25.22 -11.84 10.49
CA LYS A 177 24.83 -13.19 10.04
C LYS A 177 23.83 -13.17 8.87
N TRP A 178 23.08 -12.10 8.72
CA TRP A 178 22.01 -11.96 7.75
C TRP A 178 22.18 -10.70 6.92
N MET A 179 21.72 -10.74 5.69
CA MET A 179 21.55 -9.55 4.85
C MET A 179 20.13 -9.48 4.29
N VAL A 180 19.68 -8.26 4.04
CA VAL A 180 18.48 -8.01 3.23
C VAL A 180 18.92 -7.82 1.79
N LYS A 181 18.31 -8.59 0.88
CA LYS A 181 18.43 -8.43 -0.57
C LYS A 181 17.06 -8.00 -1.10
N PHE A 182 16.99 -6.85 -1.75
CA PHE A 182 15.75 -6.40 -2.40
C PHE A 182 15.62 -7.03 -3.78
N ALA A 183 14.43 -7.55 -4.09
CA ALA A 183 14.13 -8.20 -5.36
C ALA A 183 14.09 -7.22 -6.56
N GLY A 184 14.07 -5.90 -6.30
CA GLY A 184 14.07 -4.85 -7.31
C GLY A 184 12.67 -4.53 -7.88
N SER A 185 11.82 -5.55 -8.07
CA SER A 185 10.40 -5.38 -8.39
C SER A 185 9.55 -6.40 -7.62
N ALA A 186 8.23 -6.14 -7.53
CA ALA A 186 7.31 -7.10 -6.94
C ALA A 186 7.27 -8.40 -7.76
N ASP A 187 7.24 -8.30 -9.09
CA ASP A 187 7.28 -9.47 -9.98
C ASP A 187 8.52 -10.33 -9.74
N ALA A 188 9.68 -9.71 -9.51
CA ALA A 188 10.92 -10.43 -9.21
C ALA A 188 10.91 -11.11 -7.83
N LEU A 189 10.11 -10.64 -6.88
CA LEU A 189 9.92 -11.29 -5.58
C LEU A 189 9.13 -12.60 -5.72
N TRP A 190 8.16 -12.63 -6.63
CA TRP A 190 7.25 -13.76 -6.83
C TRP A 190 7.67 -14.74 -7.95
N ALA A 191 8.79 -14.46 -8.61
CA ALA A 191 9.30 -15.21 -9.76
C ALA A 191 9.88 -16.58 -9.42
#